data_AF-A0A7C4MX23-F1
#
_entry.id   AF-A0A7C4MX23-F1
#
_cell.length_a   1.000
_cell.length_b   1.000
_cell.length_c   1.000
_cell.angle_alpha   90.00
_cell.angle_beta   90.00
_cell.angle_gamma   90.00
#
_symmetry.space_group_name_H-M   'P 1'
#
loop_
_entity.id
_entity.type
_entity.pdbx_description
1 polymer ?
#
loop_
_entity_poly.entity_id
_entity_poly.type
_entity_poly.pdbx_seq_one_letter_code
_entity_poly.pdbx_strand_id
1 'polypeptide(L)'
;MRRNDRTKRIAGGFRGGFTLVEMLVVVVIIGILAGLVTAVAMRVRVAARVAEIKLELSSIEQALALFKEKYGDYPPDCTNEQEVARFIAATWPRYTGDWKTAIGWASLQNDPAAALVFWLGGMRNGTELLGFSPNPRNPFETATTGGRQPLFDFRPDRLRIVSGKLYYFQPNATNDTEPYVYFKSGASGYYLPGTTTVKNWNQCKACYDLRVGPNAWAAPNKFQLRAPGLDGKHGEGVGFPNGTDYNEFQYDDVANFSDGTFEDAIP
;
A
#
# COMPACT_ATOMS: atom_id res chain seq x y z
N MET A 1 -67.82 26.23 -65.11
CA MET A 1 -66.90 27.35 -64.81
C MET A 1 -66.90 27.63 -63.31
N ARG A 2 -65.83 27.28 -62.58
CA ARG A 2 -65.43 27.95 -61.33
C ARG A 2 -64.01 27.50 -60.94
N ARG A 3 -63.05 28.38 -61.22
CA ARG A 3 -61.63 28.29 -60.82
C ARG A 3 -61.54 28.73 -59.36
N ASN A 4 -60.82 28.00 -58.52
CA ASN A 4 -60.48 28.50 -57.18
C ASN A 4 -59.03 28.13 -56.87
N ASP A 5 -58.11 28.99 -57.31
CA ASP A 5 -56.70 28.97 -56.95
C ASP A 5 -56.55 29.44 -55.49
N ARG A 6 -56.32 28.49 -54.58
CA ARG A 6 -55.80 28.79 -53.24
C ARG A 6 -54.31 28.52 -53.21
N THR A 7 -53.53 29.55 -53.50
CA THR A 7 -52.08 29.58 -53.30
C THR A 7 -51.77 29.57 -51.80
N LYS A 8 -51.40 28.39 -51.27
CA LYS A 8 -50.74 28.27 -49.96
C LYS A 8 -49.38 28.98 -50.04
N ARG A 9 -49.25 30.14 -49.40
CA ARG A 9 -47.94 30.75 -49.15
C ARG A 9 -47.21 29.92 -48.10
N ILE A 10 -46.17 29.21 -48.52
CA ILE A 10 -45.21 28.57 -47.62
C ILE A 10 -44.37 29.70 -47.03
N ALA A 11 -44.67 30.11 -45.80
CA ALA A 11 -43.80 31.02 -45.07
C ALA A 11 -42.49 30.27 -44.77
N GLY A 12 -41.49 30.47 -45.62
CA GLY A 12 -40.13 30.01 -45.38
C GLY A 12 -39.58 30.74 -44.17
N GLY A 13 -39.60 30.08 -43.01
CA GLY A 13 -38.90 30.58 -41.83
C GLY A 13 -37.43 30.75 -42.18
N PHE A 14 -36.92 31.98 -42.06
CA PHE A 14 -35.49 32.25 -42.13
C PHE A 14 -34.81 31.40 -41.07
N ARG A 15 -34.16 30.31 -41.49
CA ARG A 15 -33.18 29.62 -40.67
C ARG A 15 -32.01 30.59 -40.54
N GLY A 16 -31.99 31.38 -39.48
CA GLY A 16 -30.87 32.25 -39.14
C GLY A 16 -29.62 31.38 -39.02
N GLY A 17 -28.62 31.64 -39.87
CA GLY A 17 -27.31 31.02 -39.74
C GLY A 17 -26.59 31.59 -38.52
N PHE A 18 -25.85 30.75 -37.82
CA PHE A 18 -24.99 31.15 -36.70
C PHE A 18 -24.04 32.26 -37.12
N THR A 19 -23.94 33.31 -36.31
CA THR A 19 -22.96 34.39 -36.50
C THR A 19 -21.57 33.96 -36.02
N LEU A 20 -20.51 34.51 -36.63
CA LEU A 20 -19.14 34.29 -36.17
C LEU A 20 -18.96 34.71 -34.70
N VAL A 21 -19.68 35.75 -34.27
CA VAL A 21 -19.66 36.24 -32.88
C VAL A 21 -20.28 35.22 -31.93
N GLU A 22 -21.41 34.60 -32.29
CA GLU A 22 -22.01 33.53 -31.47
C GLU A 22 -21.07 32.34 -31.28
N MET A 23 -20.39 31.91 -32.36
CA MET A 23 -19.41 30.83 -32.25
C MET A 23 -18.19 31.23 -31.43
N LEU A 24 -17.74 32.50 -31.52
CA LEU A 24 -16.62 33.01 -30.73
C LEU A 24 -16.95 33.04 -29.23
N VAL A 25 -18.14 33.50 -28.84
CA VAL A 25 -18.56 33.49 -27.43
C VAL A 25 -18.66 32.07 -26.89
N VAL A 26 -19.18 31.12 -27.67
CA VAL A 26 -19.30 29.72 -27.25
C VAL A 26 -17.94 29.08 -26.98
N VAL A 27 -16.97 29.24 -27.88
CA VAL A 27 -15.64 28.65 -27.67
C VAL A 27 -14.90 29.32 -26.50
N VAL A 28 -15.14 30.61 -26.24
CA VAL A 28 -14.60 31.30 -25.05
C VAL A 28 -15.20 30.73 -23.77
N ILE A 29 -16.52 30.54 -23.71
CA ILE A 29 -17.20 29.95 -22.54
C ILE A 29 -16.73 28.51 -22.31
N ILE A 30 -16.66 27.68 -23.37
CA ILE A 30 -16.15 26.30 -23.27
C ILE A 30 -14.68 26.31 -22.80
N GLY A 31 -13.85 27.22 -23.31
CA GLY A 31 -12.45 27.36 -22.88
C GLY A 31 -12.32 27.70 -21.39
N ILE A 32 -13.12 28.63 -20.88
CA ILE A 32 -13.13 28.99 -19.45
C ILE A 32 -13.59 27.80 -18.59
N LEU A 33 -14.71 27.17 -18.97
CA LEU A 33 -15.25 26.02 -18.23
C LEU A 33 -14.29 24.83 -18.23
N ALA A 34 -13.69 24.50 -19.39
CA ALA A 34 -12.71 23.43 -19.51
C ALA A 34 -11.46 23.68 -18.64
N GLY A 35 -10.99 24.93 -18.58
CA GLY A 35 -9.87 25.33 -17.72
C GLY A 35 -10.14 25.09 -16.23
N LEU A 36 -11.30 25.53 -15.73
CA LEU A 36 -11.69 25.35 -14.33
C LEU A 36 -11.87 23.87 -13.96
N VAL A 37 -12.52 23.09 -14.81
CA VAL A 37 -12.76 21.65 -14.57
C VAL A 37 -11.43 20.88 -14.50
N THR A 38 -10.48 21.19 -15.37
CA THR A 38 -9.19 20.47 -15.44
C THR A 38 -8.38 20.62 -14.15
N ALA A 39 -8.28 21.84 -13.61
CA ALA A 39 -7.53 22.10 -12.38
C ALA A 39 -8.13 21.37 -11.16
N VAL A 40 -9.47 21.34 -11.06
CA VAL A 40 -10.18 20.62 -9.99
C VAL A 40 -10.00 19.11 -10.14
N ALA A 41 -10.09 18.58 -11.37
CA ALA A 41 -9.96 17.15 -11.63
C ALA A 41 -8.60 16.59 -11.19
N MET A 42 -7.50 17.34 -11.37
CA MET A 42 -6.17 16.91 -10.90
C MET A 42 -6.12 16.79 -9.37
N ARG A 43 -6.67 17.76 -8.64
CA ARG A 43 -6.71 17.72 -7.16
C ARG A 43 -7.55 16.55 -6.63
N VAL A 44 -8.70 16.29 -7.26
CA VAL A 44 -9.59 15.18 -6.89
C VAL A 44 -8.89 13.83 -7.10
N ARG A 45 -8.13 13.65 -8.19
CA ARG A 45 -7.37 12.41 -8.44
C ARG A 45 -6.31 12.15 -7.37
N VAL A 46 -5.58 13.18 -6.95
CA VAL A 46 -4.57 13.06 -5.88
C VAL A 46 -5.24 12.68 -4.56
N ALA A 47 -6.32 13.37 -4.18
CA ALA A 47 -7.07 13.07 -2.95
C ALA A 47 -7.65 11.65 -2.96
N ALA A 48 -8.20 11.20 -4.09
CA ALA A 48 -8.70 9.83 -4.25
C ALA A 48 -7.59 8.78 -4.08
N ARG A 49 -6.39 9.03 -4.62
CA ARG A 49 -5.24 8.13 -4.47
C ARG A 49 -4.79 8.02 -3.01
N VAL A 50 -4.68 9.15 -2.29
CA VAL A 50 -4.34 9.14 -0.86
C VAL A 50 -5.40 8.40 -0.05
N ALA A 51 -6.68 8.62 -0.34
CA ALA A 51 -7.78 7.92 0.31
C ALA A 51 -7.73 6.40 0.05
N GLU A 52 -7.44 5.98 -1.18
CA GLU A 52 -7.29 4.56 -1.51
C GLU A 52 -6.11 3.92 -0.75
N ILE A 53 -4.96 4.61 -0.66
CA ILE A 53 -3.81 4.15 0.12
C ILE A 53 -4.17 4.00 1.60
N LYS A 54 -4.87 4.98 2.19
CA LYS A 54 -5.32 4.92 3.60
C LYS A 54 -6.27 3.76 3.86
N LEU A 55 -7.23 3.54 2.97
CA LEU A 55 -8.16 2.40 3.08
C LEU A 55 -7.41 1.07 2.99
N GLU A 56 -6.43 0.98 2.09
CA GLU A 56 -5.59 -0.21 1.95
C GLU A 56 -4.80 -0.50 3.24
N LEU A 57 -4.14 0.52 3.80
CA LEU A 57 -3.40 0.38 5.05
C LEU A 57 -4.31 -0.09 6.19
N SER A 58 -5.51 0.48 6.31
CA SER A 58 -6.48 0.05 7.32
C SER A 58 -6.92 -1.41 7.12
N SER A 59 -7.08 -1.84 5.86
CA SER A 59 -7.39 -3.24 5.58
C SER A 59 -6.23 -4.18 5.94
N ILE A 60 -4.98 -3.75 5.73
CA ILE A 60 -3.79 -4.51 6.14
C ILE A 60 -3.66 -4.54 7.67
N GLU A 61 -3.96 -3.44 8.39
CA GLU A 61 -4.02 -3.42 9.86
C GLU A 61 -4.97 -4.47 10.41
N GLN A 62 -6.18 -4.53 9.85
CA GLN A 62 -7.19 -5.51 10.25
C GLN A 62 -6.67 -6.93 10.03
N ALA A 63 -6.01 -7.21 8.90
CA ALA A 63 -5.40 -8.50 8.66
C ALA A 63 -4.25 -8.84 9.64
N LEU A 64 -3.46 -7.85 10.05
CA LEU A 64 -2.44 -8.01 11.09
C LEU A 64 -3.06 -8.25 12.48
N ALA A 65 -4.17 -7.59 12.80
CA ALA A 65 -4.92 -7.85 14.03
C ALA A 65 -5.49 -9.28 14.05
N LEU A 66 -6.08 -9.72 12.94
CA LEU A 66 -6.54 -11.11 12.76
C LEU A 66 -5.39 -12.11 12.84
N PHE A 67 -4.22 -11.77 12.28
CA PHE A 67 -3.02 -12.58 12.40
C PHE A 67 -2.62 -12.76 13.87
N LYS A 68 -2.58 -11.67 14.65
CA LYS A 68 -2.29 -11.70 16.08
C LYS A 68 -3.34 -12.49 16.87
N GLU A 69 -4.62 -12.37 16.53
CA GLU A 69 -5.69 -13.16 17.15
C GLU A 69 -5.49 -14.66 16.87
N LYS A 70 -5.11 -15.02 15.64
CA LYS A 70 -4.93 -16.40 15.22
C LYS A 70 -3.65 -17.05 15.77
N TYR A 71 -2.55 -16.31 15.86
CA TYR A 71 -1.23 -16.84 16.17
C TYR A 71 -0.62 -16.32 17.48
N GLY A 72 -1.32 -15.44 18.19
CA GLY A 72 -0.96 -14.93 19.52
C GLY A 72 -0.06 -13.69 19.53
N ASP A 73 0.67 -13.42 18.45
CA ASP A 73 1.53 -12.24 18.31
C ASP A 73 1.51 -11.71 16.87
N TYR A 74 1.90 -10.45 16.68
CA TYR A 74 2.13 -9.89 15.36
C TYR A 74 3.26 -10.64 14.63
N PRO A 75 3.19 -10.74 13.29
CA PRO A 75 4.19 -11.47 12.52
C PRO A 75 5.56 -10.78 12.65
N PRO A 76 6.67 -11.54 12.71
CA PRO A 76 8.02 -10.97 12.73
C PRO A 76 8.33 -10.33 11.37
N ASP A 77 9.09 -9.23 11.39
CA ASP A 77 9.50 -8.50 10.17
C ASP A 77 10.71 -9.12 9.43
N CYS A 78 11.17 -10.28 9.90
CA CYS A 78 12.30 -11.04 9.36
C CYS A 78 13.65 -10.30 9.39
N THR A 79 13.80 -9.26 10.20
CA THR A 79 15.11 -8.61 10.46
C THR A 79 15.93 -9.34 11.52
N ASN A 80 15.27 -10.05 12.44
CA ASN A 80 15.90 -10.83 13.50
C ASN A 80 15.57 -12.32 13.36
N GLU A 81 16.59 -13.12 13.06
CA GLU A 81 16.44 -14.57 12.89
C GLU A 81 15.94 -15.28 14.16
N GLN A 82 16.46 -14.88 15.33
CA GLN A 82 16.08 -15.52 16.59
C GLN A 82 14.62 -15.22 16.94
N GLU A 83 14.12 -14.03 16.58
CA GLU A 83 12.72 -13.69 16.75
C GLU A 83 11.83 -14.58 15.86
N VAL A 84 12.18 -14.73 14.58
CA VAL A 84 11.43 -15.59 13.66
C VAL A 84 11.42 -17.04 14.14
N ALA A 85 12.56 -17.55 14.60
CA ALA A 85 12.66 -18.91 15.13
C ALA A 85 11.76 -19.11 16.36
N ARG A 86 11.76 -18.15 17.31
CA ARG A 86 10.89 -18.19 18.50
C ARG A 86 9.42 -18.11 18.11
N PHE A 87 9.08 -17.23 17.17
CA PHE A 87 7.71 -17.06 16.69
C PHE A 87 7.19 -18.35 16.05
N ILE A 88 7.95 -18.98 15.15
CA ILE A 88 7.55 -20.23 14.50
C ILE A 88 7.41 -21.36 15.52
N ALA A 89 8.34 -21.48 16.47
CA ALA A 89 8.28 -22.50 17.52
C ALA A 89 7.06 -22.32 18.45
N ALA A 90 6.69 -21.08 18.76
CA ALA A 90 5.51 -20.77 19.55
C ALA A 90 4.20 -21.03 18.77
N THR A 91 4.16 -20.64 17.50
CA THR A 91 2.96 -20.71 16.65
C THR A 91 2.66 -22.13 16.20
N TRP A 92 3.68 -22.90 15.82
CA TRP A 92 3.57 -24.27 15.33
C TRP A 92 4.48 -25.22 16.13
N PRO A 93 4.15 -25.53 17.40
CA PRO A 93 5.01 -26.34 18.27
C PRO A 93 5.16 -27.81 17.81
N ARG A 94 4.33 -28.25 16.85
CA ARG A 94 4.39 -29.60 16.26
C ARG A 94 5.23 -29.66 14.97
N TYR A 95 5.68 -28.52 14.46
CA TYR A 95 6.56 -28.47 13.30
C TYR A 95 8.01 -28.77 13.73
N THR A 96 8.62 -29.78 13.11
CA THR A 96 9.99 -30.24 13.43
C THR A 96 10.95 -30.11 12.25
N GLY A 97 10.51 -29.56 11.12
CA GLY A 97 11.34 -29.39 9.93
C GLY A 97 12.29 -28.19 10.03
N ASP A 98 13.16 -28.05 9.03
CA ASP A 98 13.95 -26.83 8.87
C ASP A 98 13.06 -25.69 8.37
N TRP A 99 12.66 -24.83 9.31
CA TRP A 99 11.80 -23.69 9.02
C TRP A 99 12.44 -22.73 8.01
N LYS A 100 13.77 -22.61 7.98
CA LYS A 100 14.44 -21.66 7.08
C LYS A 100 14.21 -22.02 5.62
N THR A 101 14.40 -23.29 5.30
CA THR A 101 14.12 -23.81 3.96
C THR A 101 12.62 -23.75 3.66
N ALA A 102 11.77 -24.10 4.63
CA ALA A 102 10.32 -24.18 4.42
C ALA A 102 9.67 -22.82 4.12
N ILE A 103 10.10 -21.73 4.78
CA ILE A 103 9.58 -20.38 4.52
C ILE A 103 10.32 -19.65 3.39
N GLY A 104 11.42 -20.21 2.89
CA GLY A 104 12.29 -19.52 1.93
C GLY A 104 13.04 -18.34 2.56
N TRP A 105 13.66 -18.54 3.73
CA TRP A 105 14.31 -17.50 4.54
C TRP A 105 15.27 -16.60 3.75
N ALA A 106 16.01 -17.13 2.77
CA ALA A 106 16.92 -16.33 1.93
C ALA A 106 16.21 -15.19 1.16
N SER A 107 14.91 -15.33 0.89
CA SER A 107 14.09 -14.30 0.26
C SER A 107 13.44 -13.33 1.25
N LEU A 108 13.40 -13.65 2.54
CA LEU A 108 12.71 -12.88 3.58
C LEU A 108 13.67 -12.19 4.55
N GLN A 109 14.89 -12.70 4.71
CA GLN A 109 15.87 -12.17 5.65
C GLN A 109 16.17 -10.70 5.35
N ASN A 110 16.05 -9.87 6.39
CA ASN A 110 16.23 -8.42 6.32
C ASN A 110 15.29 -7.76 5.28
N ASP A 111 14.13 -8.35 5.03
CA ASP A 111 13.16 -7.86 4.05
C ASP A 111 11.75 -7.73 4.64
N PRO A 112 11.49 -6.64 5.39
CA PRO A 112 10.19 -6.39 6.01
C PRO A 112 9.03 -6.30 5.02
N ALA A 113 9.28 -5.85 3.79
CA ALA A 113 8.25 -5.75 2.76
C ALA A 113 7.83 -7.14 2.24
N ALA A 114 8.80 -8.01 1.96
CA ALA A 114 8.52 -9.39 1.58
C ALA A 114 7.91 -10.18 2.74
N ALA A 115 8.35 -9.92 3.98
CA ALA A 115 7.81 -10.54 5.19
C ALA A 115 6.30 -10.26 5.34
N LEU A 116 5.85 -9.02 5.10
CA LEU A 116 4.42 -8.67 5.14
C LEU A 116 3.58 -9.56 4.23
N VAL A 117 4.00 -9.69 2.96
CA VAL A 117 3.30 -10.49 1.96
C VAL A 117 3.32 -11.97 2.33
N PHE A 118 4.45 -12.47 2.83
CA PHE A 118 4.56 -13.86 3.26
C PHE A 118 3.64 -14.19 4.45
N TRP A 119 3.62 -13.37 5.49
CA TRP A 119 2.85 -13.68 6.70
C TRP A 119 1.34 -13.53 6.51
N LEU A 120 0.90 -12.53 5.75
CA LEU A 120 -0.53 -12.36 5.47
C LEU A 120 -1.02 -13.22 4.30
N GLY A 121 -0.13 -13.52 3.34
CA GLY A 121 -0.42 -14.33 2.16
C GLY A 121 -0.25 -15.83 2.35
N GLY A 122 0.62 -16.22 3.26
CA GLY A 122 1.04 -17.60 3.50
C GLY A 122 1.93 -18.17 2.40
N MET A 123 1.83 -19.48 2.19
CA MET A 123 2.57 -20.18 1.14
C MET A 123 2.11 -19.71 -0.25
N ARG A 124 2.98 -19.80 -1.26
CA ARG A 124 2.69 -19.28 -2.60
C ARG A 124 3.03 -20.23 -3.72
N ASN A 125 2.37 -20.05 -4.86
CA ASN A 125 2.73 -20.61 -6.15
C ASN A 125 2.85 -19.47 -7.18
N GLY A 126 4.09 -19.05 -7.49
CA GLY A 126 4.32 -17.85 -8.27
C GLY A 126 3.85 -16.58 -7.53
N THR A 127 2.80 -15.95 -8.05
CA THR A 127 2.11 -14.79 -7.44
C THR A 127 0.82 -15.17 -6.72
N GLU A 128 0.35 -16.41 -6.86
CA GLU A 128 -0.84 -16.90 -6.15
C GLU A 128 -0.49 -17.18 -4.68
N LEU A 129 -1.25 -16.60 -3.76
CA LEU A 129 -1.11 -16.77 -2.33
C LEU A 129 -2.11 -17.81 -1.85
N LEU A 130 -1.60 -18.87 -1.23
CA LEU A 130 -2.35 -20.06 -0.85
C LEU A 130 -2.78 -20.04 0.62
N GLY A 131 -2.19 -19.18 1.47
CA GLY A 131 -2.31 -19.27 2.92
C GLY A 131 -1.42 -20.35 3.54
N PHE A 132 -1.44 -20.44 4.87
CA PHE A 132 -0.75 -21.51 5.60
C PHE A 132 -1.59 -22.78 5.68
N SER A 133 -0.94 -23.94 5.71
CA SER A 133 -1.65 -25.22 5.87
C SER A 133 -2.30 -25.33 7.25
N PRO A 134 -3.53 -25.86 7.35
CA PRO A 134 -4.13 -26.20 8.65
C PRO A 134 -3.43 -27.37 9.35
N ASN A 135 -2.56 -28.11 8.66
CA ASN A 135 -1.81 -29.21 9.25
C ASN A 135 -0.71 -28.67 10.19
N PRO A 136 -0.82 -28.87 11.51
CA PRO A 136 0.12 -28.28 12.48
C PRO A 136 1.53 -28.90 12.41
N ARG A 137 1.68 -30.07 11.78
CA ARG A 137 3.01 -30.70 11.57
C ARG A 137 3.71 -30.18 10.32
N ASN A 138 2.95 -29.68 9.34
CA ASN A 138 3.46 -29.20 8.05
C ASN A 138 2.78 -27.88 7.64
N PRO A 139 2.92 -26.79 8.42
CA PRO A 139 2.24 -25.52 8.16
C PRO A 139 2.68 -24.84 6.85
N PHE A 140 3.91 -25.14 6.39
CA PHE A 140 4.54 -24.54 5.21
C PHE A 140 4.54 -25.44 3.97
N GLU A 141 3.66 -26.44 3.92
CA GLU A 141 3.56 -27.30 2.73
C GLU A 141 2.83 -26.56 1.59
N THR A 142 3.28 -26.71 0.35
CA THR A 142 2.67 -26.07 -0.83
C THR A 142 1.65 -26.96 -1.55
N ALA A 143 1.54 -28.24 -1.16
CA ALA A 143 0.59 -29.18 -1.76
C ALA A 143 -0.86 -28.76 -1.51
N THR A 144 -1.71 -28.77 -2.54
CA THR A 144 -3.09 -28.31 -2.50
C THR A 144 -3.94 -29.17 -1.55
N THR A 145 -4.27 -28.63 -0.38
CA THR A 145 -5.30 -29.17 0.51
C THR A 145 -6.36 -28.09 0.66
N GLY A 146 -7.62 -28.41 0.38
CA GLY A 146 -8.73 -27.46 0.51
C GLY A 146 -8.80 -26.82 1.90
N GLY A 147 -9.32 -25.60 1.98
CA GLY A 147 -9.52 -24.87 3.24
C GLY A 147 -8.36 -23.96 3.68
N ARG A 148 -7.38 -23.71 2.81
CA ARG A 148 -6.36 -22.66 3.05
C ARG A 148 -6.84 -21.34 2.47
N GLN A 149 -6.66 -20.26 3.22
CA GLN A 149 -6.96 -18.91 2.78
C GLN A 149 -5.88 -17.96 3.32
N PRO A 150 -5.38 -17.04 2.49
CA PRO A 150 -4.65 -15.86 2.96
C PRO A 150 -5.45 -15.11 4.03
N LEU A 151 -4.76 -14.48 4.97
CA LEU A 151 -5.36 -13.57 5.94
C LEU A 151 -5.65 -12.18 5.34
N PHE A 152 -5.03 -11.87 4.22
CA PHE A 152 -5.27 -10.66 3.45
C PHE A 152 -5.43 -11.00 1.98
N ASP A 153 -6.47 -10.42 1.35
CA ASP A 153 -6.72 -10.57 -0.08
C ASP A 153 -5.87 -9.58 -0.88
N PHE A 154 -4.62 -9.97 -1.14
CA PHE A 154 -3.73 -9.17 -1.96
C PHE A 154 -4.21 -9.13 -3.40
N ARG A 155 -4.64 -7.94 -3.85
CA ARG A 155 -4.96 -7.69 -5.26
C ARG A 155 -3.84 -8.17 -6.21
N PRO A 156 -4.10 -9.13 -7.12
CA PRO A 156 -3.07 -9.75 -7.95
C PRO A 156 -2.32 -8.79 -8.87
N ASP A 157 -2.97 -7.71 -9.35
CA ASP A 157 -2.37 -6.67 -10.18
C ASP A 157 -1.32 -5.83 -9.45
N ARG A 158 -1.38 -5.81 -8.12
CA ARG A 158 -0.44 -5.09 -7.25
C ARG A 158 0.64 -6.00 -6.63
N LEU A 159 0.61 -7.31 -6.91
CA LEU A 159 1.65 -8.25 -6.51
C LEU A 159 2.72 -8.37 -7.60
N ARG A 160 3.97 -8.08 -7.27
CA ARG A 160 5.07 -8.16 -8.25
C ARG A 160 6.27 -8.90 -7.68
N ILE A 161 6.85 -9.77 -8.51
CA ILE A 161 8.11 -10.44 -8.20
C ILE A 161 9.25 -9.55 -8.66
N VAL A 162 10.09 -9.10 -7.73
CA VAL A 162 11.29 -8.31 -8.02
C VAL A 162 12.49 -9.05 -7.42
N SER A 163 13.43 -9.42 -8.29
CA SER A 163 14.62 -10.21 -7.92
C SER A 163 14.30 -11.50 -7.12
N GLY A 164 13.22 -12.20 -7.47
CA GLY A 164 12.79 -13.46 -6.86
C GLY A 164 11.94 -13.32 -5.59
N LYS A 165 11.84 -12.11 -5.04
CA LYS A 165 11.02 -11.77 -3.86
C LYS A 165 9.67 -11.22 -4.28
N LEU A 166 8.62 -11.50 -3.50
CA LEU A 166 7.27 -11.03 -3.79
C LEU A 166 6.98 -9.80 -2.92
N TYR A 167 6.48 -8.75 -3.56
CA TYR A 167 6.15 -7.50 -2.89
C TYR A 167 4.75 -7.05 -3.26
N TYR A 168 4.19 -6.19 -2.41
CA TYR A 168 2.90 -5.58 -2.62
C TYR A 168 3.01 -4.07 -2.75
N PHE A 169 2.39 -3.52 -3.78
CA PHE A 169 2.50 -2.10 -4.12
C PHE A 169 1.18 -1.38 -3.90
N GLN A 170 1.28 -0.08 -3.70
CA GLN A 170 0.14 0.82 -3.69
C GLN A 170 -0.52 0.94 -5.08
N PRO A 171 -1.74 1.48 -5.15
CA PRO A 171 -2.39 1.81 -6.42
C PRO A 171 -1.53 2.75 -7.29
N ASN A 172 -1.56 2.52 -8.62
CA ASN A 172 -0.82 3.29 -9.62
C ASN A 172 0.72 3.29 -9.44
N ALA A 173 1.26 2.24 -8.83
CA ALA A 173 2.70 2.06 -8.70
C ALA A 173 3.40 1.94 -10.07
N THR A 174 4.52 2.63 -10.21
CA THR A 174 5.41 2.53 -11.36
C THR A 174 6.50 1.48 -11.09
N ASN A 175 7.46 1.33 -12.00
CA ASN A 175 8.61 0.44 -11.77
C ASN A 175 9.54 0.95 -10.64
N ASP A 176 9.50 2.25 -10.37
CA ASP A 176 10.34 2.88 -9.36
C ASP A 176 9.63 2.98 -8.01
N THR A 177 8.32 2.72 -7.96
CA THR A 177 7.55 2.77 -6.72
C THR A 177 7.97 1.66 -5.76
N GLU A 178 8.21 2.03 -4.51
CA GLU A 178 8.56 1.12 -3.43
C GLU A 178 7.31 0.37 -2.92
N PRO A 179 7.45 -0.75 -2.20
CA PRO A 179 6.33 -1.57 -1.78
C PRO A 179 5.82 -1.10 -0.41
N TYR A 180 4.68 -1.61 0.05
CA TYR A 180 4.32 -1.46 1.45
C TYR A 180 5.35 -2.16 2.35
N VAL A 181 5.73 -1.51 3.45
CA VAL A 181 6.74 -2.01 4.39
C VAL A 181 6.13 -2.12 5.79
N TYR A 182 6.43 -3.21 6.48
CA TYR A 182 5.96 -3.51 7.82
C TYR A 182 7.13 -3.71 8.79
N PHE A 183 7.07 -3.08 9.96
CA PHE A 183 8.05 -3.25 11.02
C PHE A 183 7.36 -3.68 12.31
N LYS A 184 7.81 -4.78 12.91
CA LYS A 184 7.30 -5.22 14.21
C LYS A 184 8.16 -4.58 15.30
N SER A 185 7.54 -4.08 16.37
CA SER A 185 8.33 -3.64 17.52
C SER A 185 9.01 -4.84 18.18
N GLY A 186 10.35 -4.83 18.22
CA GLY A 186 11.16 -5.91 18.79
C GLY A 186 12.30 -5.39 19.66
N ALA A 187 12.85 -6.26 20.52
CA ALA A 187 13.87 -5.95 21.54
C ALA A 187 15.24 -5.49 20.99
N SER A 188 15.44 -5.52 19.67
CA SER A 188 16.64 -5.05 19.00
C SER A 188 16.25 -3.86 18.13
N GLY A 189 16.10 -2.68 18.76
CA GLY A 189 16.19 -1.40 18.05
C GLY A 189 17.37 -1.45 17.09
N TYR A 190 17.14 -1.02 15.85
CA TYR A 190 17.92 -1.40 14.67
C TYR A 190 19.41 -1.59 14.91
N TYR A 191 19.91 -2.72 14.42
CA TYR A 191 21.19 -2.69 13.73
C TYR A 191 20.99 -3.31 12.35
N LEU A 192 21.08 -2.47 11.33
CA LEU A 192 21.41 -2.88 9.98
C LEU A 192 22.92 -2.69 9.86
N PRO A 193 23.74 -3.71 10.16
CA PRO A 193 25.17 -3.64 9.89
C PRO A 193 25.36 -3.60 8.38
N GLY A 194 25.38 -2.39 7.82
CA GLY A 194 25.55 -2.13 6.39
C GLY A 194 24.30 -2.45 5.59
N THR A 195 23.70 -1.42 4.97
CA THR A 195 22.79 -1.55 3.81
C THR A 195 21.83 -2.74 3.88
N THR A 196 20.65 -2.57 4.48
CA THR A 196 19.48 -3.32 4.02
C THR A 196 19.23 -2.91 2.58
N THR A 197 19.86 -3.61 1.66
CA THR A 197 19.40 -3.65 0.30
C THR A 197 18.09 -4.44 0.32
N VAL A 198 16.96 -3.75 0.50
CA VAL A 198 15.85 -4.04 -0.41
C VAL A 198 16.46 -3.70 -1.76
N LYS A 199 16.96 -4.70 -2.52
CA LYS A 199 17.77 -4.42 -3.72
C LYS A 199 17.00 -3.43 -4.61
N ASN A 200 17.51 -2.19 -4.66
CA ASN A 200 17.05 -0.98 -5.37
C ASN A 200 16.14 0.03 -4.62
N TRP A 201 15.67 -0.22 -3.38
CA TRP A 201 14.71 0.64 -2.65
C TRP A 201 15.18 0.95 -1.22
N ASN A 202 16.21 1.80 -1.13
CA ASN A 202 17.20 1.83 -0.05
C ASN A 202 16.86 2.66 1.21
N GLN A 203 15.64 3.18 1.43
CA GLN A 203 15.48 4.29 2.39
C GLN A 203 14.42 4.14 3.50
N CYS A 204 13.62 3.07 3.52
CA CYS A 204 12.63 2.90 4.57
C CYS A 204 13.25 2.46 5.92
N LYS A 205 13.18 3.34 6.93
CA LYS A 205 13.53 3.05 8.34
C LYS A 205 12.26 3.07 9.20
N ALA A 206 12.18 2.25 10.26
CA ALA A 206 11.11 2.40 11.24
C ALA A 206 11.32 3.66 12.10
N CYS A 207 10.22 4.20 12.61
CA CYS A 207 10.22 5.37 13.48
C CYS A 207 10.49 4.97 14.95
N TYR A 208 11.25 5.82 15.64
CA TYR A 208 11.68 5.64 17.05
C TYR A 208 11.40 6.91 17.87
N ASP A 209 11.15 6.78 19.18
CA ASP A 209 10.92 7.88 20.13
C ASP A 209 12.24 8.37 20.76
N LEU A 210 12.76 9.46 20.20
CA LEU A 210 13.90 10.25 20.66
C LEU A 210 13.83 10.68 22.14
N ARG A 211 12.64 10.83 22.74
CA ARG A 211 12.50 11.20 24.16
C ARG A 211 12.90 10.05 25.09
N VAL A 212 12.66 8.83 24.66
CA VAL A 212 13.00 7.61 25.41
C VAL A 212 14.37 7.08 24.99
N GLY A 213 14.78 7.39 23.75
CA GLY A 213 16.12 7.19 23.21
C GLY A 213 16.08 6.92 21.71
N PRO A 214 17.17 7.16 20.96
CA PRO A 214 17.19 7.03 19.49
C PRO A 214 16.94 5.61 18.96
N ASN A 215 16.83 4.61 19.85
CA ASN A 215 16.55 3.22 19.52
C ASN A 215 15.26 2.70 20.21
N ALA A 216 14.52 3.57 20.92
CA ALA A 216 13.28 3.22 21.58
C ALA A 216 12.12 3.29 20.59
N TRP A 217 11.28 2.27 20.51
CA TRP A 217 10.13 2.28 19.62
C TRP A 217 9.12 3.37 20.02
N ALA A 218 8.52 4.02 19.02
CA ALA A 218 7.43 4.98 19.27
C ALA A 218 6.20 4.33 19.91
N ALA A 219 5.95 3.05 19.61
CA ALA A 219 4.92 2.24 20.25
C ALA A 219 5.48 0.85 20.60
N PRO A 220 5.92 0.62 21.86
CA PRO A 220 6.43 -0.68 22.28
C PRO A 220 5.30 -1.73 22.29
N ASN A 221 5.56 -2.91 21.74
CA ASN A 221 4.63 -4.04 21.54
C ASN A 221 3.57 -3.85 20.43
N LYS A 222 3.79 -2.94 19.49
CA LYS A 222 2.95 -2.73 18.31
C LYS A 222 3.75 -3.00 17.02
N PHE A 223 3.26 -2.46 15.90
CA PHE A 223 3.92 -2.48 14.62
C PHE A 223 3.76 -1.12 13.93
N GLN A 224 4.54 -0.92 12.87
CA GLN A 224 4.44 0.21 11.96
C GLN A 224 4.26 -0.30 10.53
N LEU A 225 3.28 0.25 9.82
CA LEU A 225 3.11 0.03 8.38
C LEU A 225 3.37 1.34 7.65
N ARG A 226 4.08 1.29 6.52
CA ARG A 226 4.35 2.47 5.69
C ARG A 226 3.99 2.21 4.23
N ALA A 227 3.34 3.20 3.63
CA ALA A 227 3.16 3.34 2.21
C ALA A 227 4.10 4.45 1.70
N PRO A 228 4.70 4.30 0.52
CA PRO A 228 5.64 5.27 -0.05
C PRO A 228 4.94 6.45 -0.74
N GLY A 229 3.73 6.80 -0.33
CA GLY A 229 3.04 8.01 -0.78
C GLY A 229 2.79 8.21 -2.28
N LEU A 230 2.70 9.45 -2.71
CA LEU A 230 2.39 9.84 -4.08
C LEU A 230 3.64 9.78 -4.99
N ASP A 231 4.81 10.07 -4.46
CA ASP A 231 6.11 10.03 -5.11
C ASP A 231 6.62 8.59 -5.32
N GLY A 232 6.07 7.65 -4.54
CA GLY A 232 6.40 6.24 -4.62
C GLY A 232 7.74 5.90 -3.97
N LYS A 233 8.29 6.73 -3.07
CA LYS A 233 9.54 6.47 -2.35
C LYS A 233 9.32 6.59 -0.84
N HIS A 234 9.88 5.65 -0.07
CA HIS A 234 9.98 5.84 1.37
C HIS A 234 11.16 6.78 1.62
N GLY A 235 10.89 8.04 1.98
CA GLY A 235 11.95 9.00 2.31
C GLY A 235 12.85 8.52 3.45
N GLU A 236 13.98 9.21 3.69
CA GLU A 236 14.92 8.84 4.76
C GLU A 236 14.27 9.03 6.15
N GLY A 237 13.88 7.93 6.82
CA GLY A 237 13.15 8.03 8.10
C GLY A 237 13.88 8.87 9.16
N VAL A 238 13.19 9.89 9.69
CA VAL A 238 13.64 10.73 10.82
C VAL A 238 12.82 10.43 12.08
N GLY A 239 13.45 10.63 13.25
CA GLY A 239 12.92 10.22 14.57
C GLY A 239 11.72 11.05 15.08
N PHE A 240 10.92 10.44 15.95
CA PHE A 240 9.78 11.02 16.66
C PHE A 240 10.19 11.47 18.08
N PRO A 241 9.60 12.45 18.78
CA PRO A 241 8.58 13.42 18.37
C PRO A 241 9.18 14.75 17.88
N ASN A 242 10.51 14.90 17.87
CA ASN A 242 11.19 16.09 17.37
C ASN A 242 11.83 15.75 16.02
N GLY A 243 11.05 15.94 14.97
CA GLY A 243 11.54 16.06 13.61
C GLY A 243 10.89 17.27 12.98
N THR A 244 11.67 18.30 12.66
CA THR A 244 11.26 19.38 11.74
C THR A 244 11.67 19.07 10.31
N ASP A 245 12.36 17.94 10.08
CA ASP A 245 12.70 17.42 8.75
C ASP A 245 11.47 16.74 8.14
N TYR A 246 10.43 17.55 7.91
CA TYR A 246 9.37 17.26 6.97
C TYR A 246 9.83 17.87 5.64
N ASN A 247 10.76 17.22 4.96
CA ASN A 247 11.11 17.66 3.61
C ASN A 247 9.91 17.39 2.68
N GLU A 248 9.83 18.12 1.57
CA GLU A 248 8.72 18.01 0.60
C GLU A 248 8.46 16.58 0.07
N PHE A 249 9.44 15.67 0.24
CA PHE A 249 9.40 14.26 -0.16
C PHE A 249 8.84 13.30 0.91
N GLN A 250 8.44 13.78 2.09
CA GLN A 250 7.95 12.93 3.20
C GLN A 250 6.51 13.23 3.61
N TYR A 251 5.87 14.25 3.03
CA TYR A 251 4.49 14.64 3.34
C TYR A 251 3.43 13.69 2.79
N ASP A 252 3.81 12.81 1.86
CA ASP A 252 2.90 11.89 1.20
C ASP A 252 3.02 10.44 1.70
N ASP A 253 4.12 10.09 2.38
CA ASP A 253 4.28 8.82 3.08
C ASP A 253 3.12 8.60 4.06
N VAL A 254 2.24 7.66 3.74
CA VAL A 254 1.12 7.31 4.62
C VAL A 254 1.57 6.18 5.53
N ALA A 255 1.73 6.45 6.82
CA ALA A 255 2.08 5.44 7.80
C ALA A 255 0.97 5.24 8.82
N ASN A 256 0.80 3.99 9.23
CA ASN A 256 -0.10 3.61 10.31
C ASN A 256 0.74 3.42 11.58
N PHE A 257 0.25 3.95 12.70
CA PHE A 257 0.71 3.52 14.02
C PHE A 257 -0.46 2.88 14.78
N SER A 258 -1.16 1.95 14.13
CA SER A 258 -2.10 0.99 14.74
C SER A 258 -2.89 1.50 15.95
N ASP A 259 -3.47 2.72 15.86
CA ASP A 259 -4.40 3.45 16.76
C ASP A 259 -4.09 4.97 16.84
N GLY A 260 -2.96 5.44 16.29
CA GLY A 260 -2.66 6.86 16.13
C GLY A 260 -2.22 7.13 14.69
N THR A 261 -3.01 7.88 13.94
CA THR A 261 -2.62 8.30 12.59
C THR A 261 -1.39 9.23 12.69
N PHE A 262 -0.56 9.27 11.65
CA PHE A 262 0.50 10.30 11.52
C PHE A 262 -0.07 11.74 11.61
N GLU A 263 -1.38 11.89 11.39
CA GLU A 263 -2.12 13.15 11.35
C GLU A 263 -2.68 13.56 12.74
N ASP A 264 -3.05 12.63 13.62
CA ASP A 264 -3.65 12.91 14.94
C ASP A 264 -2.62 13.22 16.04
N ALA A 265 -1.33 13.17 15.73
CA ALA A 265 -0.23 13.55 16.62
C ALA A 265 0.38 14.93 16.30
N ILE A 266 -0.29 15.72 15.45
CA ILE A 266 0.05 17.13 15.21
C ILE A 266 -0.69 17.97 16.27
N PRO A 267 -0.02 18.80 17.09
CA PRO A 267 -0.71 19.84 17.84
C PRO A 267 -1.37 20.89 16.94
#